data_AF-A0A8T3STC2-F1
#
_entry.id   AF-A0A8T3STC2-F1
#
_cell.length_a   1.000
_cell.length_b   1.000
_cell.length_c   1.000
_cell.angle_alpha   90.00
_cell.angle_beta   90.00
_cell.angle_gamma   90.00
#
_symmetry.space_group_name_H-M   'P 1'
#
loop_
_entity.id
_entity.type
_entity.pdbx_description
1 polymer ?
#
loop_
_entity_poly.entity_id
_entity_poly.type
_entity_poly.pdbx_seq_one_letter_code
_entity_poly.pdbx_strand_id
1 'polypeptide(L)'
;MNDPASSPLVKVPRCTYRLQFNREFTFRQAVEIAPYLHKLGVSHCYASPYLKARPGSMHGYDIIDHNAINPEIGTEDDHRHYADTLQGLGLGQILDIVPNHMGIMGSDNAWWLDVLEHGPASVYADFFDIDWSPL
;
A
#
# COMPACT_ATOMS: atom_id res chain seq x y z
N MET A 1 20.99 12.45 29.50
CA MET A 1 21.97 11.43 29.07
C MET A 1 21.31 10.64 27.97
N ASN A 2 21.61 10.97 26.71
CA ASN A 2 21.21 10.16 25.56
C ASN A 2 22.43 9.34 25.16
N ASP A 3 22.28 8.01 25.17
CA ASP A 3 23.31 7.07 24.75
C ASP A 3 23.49 7.17 23.22
N PRO A 4 24.69 7.52 22.72
CA PRO A 4 24.95 7.63 21.29
C PRO A 4 25.05 6.28 20.55
N ALA A 5 24.82 5.14 21.22
CA ALA A 5 24.97 3.80 20.64
C ALA A 5 23.67 3.07 20.25
N SER A 6 22.47 3.65 20.41
CA SER A 6 21.23 2.99 19.95
C SER A 6 20.89 3.34 18.51
N SER A 7 21.72 2.87 17.56
CA SER A 7 21.22 2.69 16.19
C SER A 7 19.95 1.83 16.29
N PRO A 8 18.81 2.22 15.69
CA PRO A 8 17.61 1.39 15.75
C PRO A 8 18.00 0.01 15.24
N LEU A 9 17.95 -0.99 16.12
CA LEU A 9 18.23 -2.37 15.77
C LEU A 9 17.33 -2.70 14.59
N VAL A 10 17.94 -3.03 13.45
CA VAL A 10 17.21 -3.51 12.28
C VAL A 10 16.41 -4.73 12.75
N LYS A 11 15.09 -4.57 12.86
CA LYS A 11 14.20 -5.66 13.27
C LYS A 11 14.06 -6.61 12.09
N VAL A 12 14.94 -7.61 12.05
CA VAL A 12 14.88 -8.67 11.03
C VAL A 12 13.57 -9.45 11.21
N PRO A 13 12.75 -9.59 10.16
CA PRO A 13 11.55 -10.42 10.23
C PRO A 13 11.90 -11.88 10.53
N ARG A 14 11.34 -12.43 11.61
CA ARG A 14 11.53 -13.84 12.00
C ARG A 14 10.44 -14.75 11.42
N CYS A 15 9.24 -14.20 11.29
CA CYS A 15 8.05 -14.86 10.75
C CYS A 15 7.08 -13.78 10.25
N THR A 16 6.59 -13.97 9.03
CA THR A 16 5.66 -13.05 8.35
C THR A 16 4.29 -13.68 8.19
N TYR A 17 3.23 -12.89 8.37
CA TYR A 17 1.85 -13.31 8.09
C TYR A 17 1.23 -12.42 7.02
N ARG A 18 0.79 -12.98 5.89
CA ARG A 18 0.23 -12.22 4.76
C ARG A 18 -1.20 -11.75 5.08
N LEU A 19 -1.43 -10.45 4.96
CA LEU A 19 -2.74 -9.82 5.07
C LEU A 19 -3.19 -9.32 3.69
N GLN A 20 -4.39 -9.73 3.28
CA GLN A 20 -5.00 -9.34 2.01
C GLN A 20 -6.01 -8.21 2.27
N PHE A 21 -5.56 -6.96 2.13
CA PHE A 21 -6.41 -5.79 2.32
C PHE A 21 -7.33 -5.55 1.14
N ASN A 22 -8.60 -5.26 1.44
CA ASN A 22 -9.65 -4.85 0.52
C ASN A 22 -10.85 -4.37 1.35
N ARG A 23 -11.98 -4.07 0.69
CA ARG A 23 -13.22 -3.64 1.36
C ARG A 23 -13.80 -4.61 2.40
N GLU A 24 -13.47 -5.90 2.33
CA GLU A 24 -13.93 -6.93 3.27
C GLU A 24 -12.95 -7.15 4.44
N PHE A 25 -11.68 -6.81 4.25
CA PHE A 25 -10.64 -6.89 5.27
C PHE A 25 -9.81 -5.59 5.28
N THR A 26 -10.22 -4.66 6.13
CA THR A 26 -9.66 -3.29 6.24
C THR A 26 -8.59 -3.20 7.33
N PHE A 27 -8.00 -2.01 7.51
CA PHE A 27 -7.14 -1.74 8.66
C PHE A 27 -7.82 -2.04 10.01
N ARG A 28 -9.13 -1.82 10.12
CA ARG A 28 -9.88 -2.10 11.36
C ARG A 28 -9.95 -3.59 11.65
N GLN A 29 -10.23 -4.44 10.64
CA GLN A 29 -10.19 -5.90 10.83
C GLN A 29 -8.77 -6.39 11.12
N ALA A 30 -7.74 -5.77 10.52
CA ALA A 30 -6.35 -6.11 10.83
C ALA A 30 -5.98 -5.80 12.29
N VAL A 31 -6.48 -4.68 12.85
CA VAL A 31 -6.34 -4.35 14.27
C VAL A 31 -6.98 -5.43 15.16
N GLU A 32 -8.19 -5.89 14.82
CA GLU A 32 -8.90 -6.90 15.61
C GLU A 32 -8.12 -8.23 15.74
N ILE A 33 -7.42 -8.64 14.68
CA ILE A 33 -6.64 -9.90 14.70
C ILE A 33 -5.20 -9.72 15.21
N ALA A 34 -4.70 -8.50 15.34
CA ALA A 34 -3.30 -8.25 15.73
C ALA A 34 -2.90 -8.91 17.07
N PRO A 35 -3.75 -8.89 18.13
CA PRO A 35 -3.44 -9.62 19.37
C PRO A 35 -3.31 -11.13 19.17
N TYR A 36 -4.12 -11.72 18.28
CA TYR A 36 -4.01 -13.13 17.92
C TYR A 36 -2.68 -13.41 17.20
N LEU A 37 -2.30 -12.59 16.23
CA LEU A 37 -1.04 -12.74 15.50
C LEU A 37 0.18 -12.63 16.43
N HIS A 38 0.14 -11.68 17.36
CA HIS A 38 1.15 -11.56 18.41
C HIS A 38 1.26 -12.85 19.25
N LYS A 39 0.12 -13.36 19.75
CA LYS A 39 0.09 -14.60 20.54
C LYS A 39 0.55 -15.83 19.75
N LEU A 40 0.27 -15.86 18.45
CA LEU A 40 0.72 -16.91 17.54
C LEU A 40 2.26 -16.89 17.34
N GLY A 41 2.93 -15.77 17.66
CA GLY A 41 4.37 -15.60 17.50
C GLY A 41 4.78 -14.97 16.17
N VAL A 42 3.83 -14.40 15.42
CA VAL A 42 4.13 -13.59 14.22
C VAL A 42 5.02 -12.42 14.62
N SER A 43 6.02 -12.11 13.79
CA SER A 43 6.88 -10.95 14.02
C SER A 43 6.50 -9.76 13.15
N HIS A 44 6.03 -10.01 11.92
CA HIS A 44 5.70 -8.97 10.95
C HIS A 44 4.42 -9.32 10.20
N CYS A 45 3.53 -8.35 10.03
CA CYS A 45 2.46 -8.42 9.06
C CYS A 45 3.04 -8.12 7.67
N TYR A 46 2.86 -9.03 6.72
CA TYR A 46 3.14 -8.77 5.31
C TYR A 46 1.87 -8.24 4.67
N ALA A 47 1.77 -6.93 4.50
CA ALA A 47 0.60 -6.26 3.95
C ALA A 47 0.58 -6.33 2.42
N SER A 48 -0.56 -6.67 1.81
CA SER A 48 -0.82 -6.39 0.40
C SER A 48 -0.79 -4.89 0.11
N PRO A 49 -0.74 -4.47 -1.17
CA PRO A 49 -0.80 -3.06 -1.52
C PRO A 49 -2.08 -2.43 -0.97
N TYR A 50 -1.97 -1.21 -0.44
CA TYR A 50 -3.10 -0.44 0.09
C TYR A 50 -3.11 1.02 -0.36
N LEU A 51 -2.28 1.38 -1.36
CA LEU A 51 -2.45 2.64 -2.07
C LEU A 51 -3.70 2.57 -2.94
N LYS A 52 -4.23 3.73 -3.32
CA LYS A 52 -5.52 3.85 -4.00
C LYS A 52 -5.50 3.09 -5.32
N ALA A 53 -6.25 2.01 -5.34
CA ALA A 53 -6.48 1.15 -6.49
C ALA A 53 -7.87 1.42 -7.09
N ARG A 54 -8.19 0.75 -8.19
CA ARG A 54 -9.51 0.86 -8.80
C ARG A 54 -10.64 0.52 -7.81
N PRO A 55 -11.79 1.20 -7.88
CA PRO A 55 -12.95 0.87 -7.08
C PRO A 55 -13.32 -0.62 -7.19
N GLY A 56 -13.58 -1.25 -6.06
CA GLY A 56 -13.89 -2.67 -5.95
C GLY A 56 -12.70 -3.63 -6.12
N SER A 57 -11.46 -3.13 -6.23
CA SER A 57 -10.27 -3.98 -6.28
C SER A 57 -10.14 -4.80 -5.00
N MET A 58 -9.98 -6.12 -5.17
CA MET A 58 -9.80 -7.07 -4.06
C MET A 58 -8.31 -7.39 -3.77
N HIS A 59 -7.39 -6.83 -4.56
CA HIS A 59 -5.96 -7.16 -4.51
C HIS A 59 -5.02 -5.95 -4.45
N GLY A 60 -5.43 -4.77 -4.95
CA GLY A 60 -4.67 -3.52 -4.82
C GLY A 60 -3.49 -3.32 -5.78
N TYR A 61 -3.30 -4.22 -6.75
CA TYR A 61 -2.19 -4.13 -7.73
C TYR A 61 -2.48 -3.17 -8.89
N ASP A 62 -3.74 -2.84 -9.12
CA ASP A 62 -4.23 -1.90 -10.12
C ASP A 62 -4.32 -0.48 -9.54
N ILE A 63 -3.17 0.05 -9.09
CA ILE A 63 -3.04 1.38 -8.49
C ILE A 63 -3.43 2.46 -9.49
N ILE A 64 -4.28 3.40 -9.07
CA ILE A 64 -4.70 4.56 -9.86
C ILE A 64 -4.15 5.88 -9.31
N ASP A 65 -3.64 5.89 -8.08
CA ASP A 65 -3.04 7.06 -7.45
C ASP A 65 -2.03 6.62 -6.37
N HIS A 66 -0.75 6.93 -6.59
CA HIS A 66 0.34 6.60 -5.65
C HIS A 66 0.40 7.53 -4.42
N ASN A 67 -0.38 8.62 -4.40
CA ASN A 67 -0.33 9.64 -3.34
C ASN A 67 -1.42 9.48 -2.28
N ALA A 68 -2.27 8.46 -2.41
CA ALA A 68 -3.42 8.27 -1.53
C ALA A 68 -3.53 6.82 -1.04
N ILE A 69 -4.01 6.65 0.19
CA ILE A 69 -4.49 5.37 0.70
C ILE A 69 -5.79 5.00 -0.03
N ASN A 70 -6.02 3.70 -0.25
CA ASN A 70 -7.27 3.23 -0.81
C ASN A 70 -8.44 3.48 0.17
N PRO A 71 -9.43 4.31 -0.20
CA PRO A 71 -10.54 4.64 0.69
C PRO A 71 -11.44 3.44 1.02
N GLU A 72 -11.41 2.36 0.23
CA GLU A 72 -12.11 1.12 0.55
C GLU A 72 -11.40 0.29 1.63
N ILE A 73 -10.10 0.52 1.86
CA ILE A 73 -9.31 -0.14 2.92
C ILE A 73 -9.30 0.69 4.21
N GLY A 74 -9.44 2.01 4.11
CA GLY A 74 -9.59 2.89 5.28
C GLY A 74 -9.07 4.30 5.07
N THR A 75 -9.09 5.07 6.14
CA THR A 75 -8.57 6.44 6.20
C THR A 75 -7.11 6.48 6.66
N GLU A 76 -6.46 7.64 6.56
CA GLU A 76 -5.14 7.86 7.16
C GLU A 76 -5.14 7.62 8.68
N ASP A 77 -6.24 7.95 9.36
CA ASP A 77 -6.40 7.70 10.79
C ASP A 77 -6.55 6.21 11.10
N ASP A 78 -7.28 5.46 10.27
CA ASP A 78 -7.37 3.99 10.40
C ASP A 78 -5.99 3.34 10.18
N HIS A 79 -5.22 3.82 9.19
CA HIS A 79 -3.85 3.36 8.94
C HIS A 79 -2.92 3.67 10.12
N ARG A 80 -3.01 4.88 10.68
CA ARG A 80 -2.23 5.30 11.86
C ARG A 80 -2.56 4.42 13.06
N HIS A 81 -3.85 4.19 13.33
CA HIS A 81 -4.29 3.33 14.41
C HIS A 81 -3.81 1.88 14.24
N TYR A 82 -3.83 1.36 13.02
CA TYR A 82 -3.27 0.05 12.71
C TYR A 82 -1.76 -0.01 12.96
N ALA A 83 -0.99 0.97 12.48
CA ALA A 83 0.45 1.04 12.70
C ALA A 83 0.81 1.14 14.20
N ASP A 84 0.09 1.98 14.95
CA ASP A 84 0.27 2.15 16.40
C ASP A 84 -0.06 0.86 17.15
N THR A 85 -1.12 0.14 16.74
CA THR A 85 -1.51 -1.16 17.31
C THR A 85 -0.42 -2.21 17.10
N LEU A 86 0.11 -2.32 15.88
CA LEU A 86 1.22 -3.23 15.59
C LEU A 86 2.43 -2.90 16.46
N GLN A 87 2.79 -1.62 16.52
CA GLN A 87 3.93 -1.16 17.32
C GLN A 87 3.75 -1.49 18.81
N GLY A 88 2.56 -1.25 19.37
CA GLY A 88 2.24 -1.55 20.76
C GLY A 88 2.32 -3.04 21.11
N LEU A 89 2.07 -3.92 20.14
CA LEU A 89 2.23 -5.38 20.26
C LEU A 89 3.63 -5.88 19.89
N GLY A 90 4.55 -4.98 19.53
CA GLY A 90 5.88 -5.32 19.05
C GLY A 90 5.91 -6.00 17.68
N LEU A 91 4.81 -5.94 16.92
CA LEU A 91 4.71 -6.41 15.54
C LEU A 91 5.29 -5.36 14.59
N GLY A 92 6.03 -5.82 13.57
CA GLY A 92 6.45 -4.99 12.45
C GLY A 92 5.52 -5.13 11.24
N GLN A 93 5.81 -4.38 10.18
CA GLN A 93 5.12 -4.51 8.90
C GLN A 93 6.15 -4.57 7.76
N ILE A 94 5.84 -5.39 6.76
CA ILE A 94 6.44 -5.34 5.42
C ILE A 94 5.32 -4.96 4.46
N LEU A 95 5.52 -3.92 3.65
CA LEU A 95 4.54 -3.46 2.66
C LEU A 95 4.91 -3.97 1.27
N ASP A 96 3.94 -4.60 0.62
CA ASP A 96 3.96 -4.87 -0.82
C ASP A 96 3.71 -3.57 -1.60
N ILE A 97 4.62 -3.22 -2.50
CA ILE A 97 4.57 -1.99 -3.32
C ILE A 97 4.58 -2.34 -4.81
N VAL A 98 3.89 -1.53 -5.61
CA VAL A 98 3.73 -1.75 -7.06
C VAL A 98 4.28 -0.57 -7.85
N PRO A 99 5.61 -0.45 -8.00
CA PRO A 99 6.23 0.72 -8.65
C PRO A 99 6.24 0.62 -10.19
N ASN A 100 6.01 -0.57 -10.75
CA ASN A 100 6.21 -0.82 -12.17
C ASN A 100 5.05 -0.32 -13.06
N HIS A 101 3.82 -0.36 -12.56
CA HIS A 101 2.63 -0.13 -13.40
C HIS A 101 1.47 0.47 -12.60
N MET A 102 0.50 1.01 -13.34
CA MET A 102 -0.74 1.57 -12.84
C MET A 102 -1.96 0.93 -13.54
N GLY A 103 -3.11 0.94 -12.88
CA GLY A 103 -4.39 0.56 -13.47
C GLY A 103 -4.89 1.65 -14.44
N ILE A 104 -5.22 1.25 -15.67
CA ILE A 104 -5.65 2.17 -16.75
C ILE A 104 -7.09 1.93 -17.22
N MET A 105 -7.79 0.97 -16.62
CA MET A 105 -9.15 0.59 -17.01
C MET A 105 -10.19 1.54 -16.42
N GLY A 106 -11.09 2.05 -17.27
CA GLY A 106 -12.15 2.97 -16.87
C GLY A 106 -11.67 4.42 -16.83
N SER A 107 -12.32 5.23 -15.98
CA SER A 107 -12.06 6.67 -15.86
C SER A 107 -11.56 7.07 -14.47
N ASP A 108 -10.85 6.17 -13.80
CA ASP A 108 -10.42 6.35 -12.40
C ASP A 108 -8.99 6.89 -12.26
N ASN A 109 -8.14 6.70 -13.28
CA ASN A 109 -6.74 7.13 -13.28
C ASN A 109 -6.59 8.48 -14.00
N ALA A 110 -6.47 9.56 -13.22
CA ALA A 110 -6.37 10.92 -13.75
C ALA A 110 -5.16 11.13 -14.66
N TRP A 111 -4.02 10.47 -14.37
CA TRP A 111 -2.81 10.59 -15.19
C TRP A 111 -3.02 9.96 -16.57
N TRP A 112 -3.60 8.75 -16.59
CA TRP A 112 -3.90 8.08 -17.85
C TRP A 112 -4.94 8.83 -18.68
N LEU A 113 -5.98 9.39 -18.05
CA LEU A 113 -6.98 10.20 -18.75
C LEU A 113 -6.38 11.46 -19.38
N ASP A 114 -5.45 12.14 -18.67
CA ASP A 114 -4.76 13.31 -19.22
C ASP A 114 -3.89 12.96 -20.43
N VAL A 115 -3.22 11.79 -20.40
CA VAL A 115 -2.48 11.25 -21.56
C VAL A 115 -3.41 10.92 -22.72
N LEU A 116 -4.59 10.35 -22.47
CA LEU A 116 -5.58 10.07 -23.52
C LEU A 116 -6.15 11.36 -24.15
N GLU A 117 -6.30 12.43 -23.38
CA GLU A 117 -6.82 13.72 -23.85
C GLU A 117 -5.77 14.54 -24.62
N HIS A 118 -4.54 14.58 -24.12
CA HIS A 118 -3.48 15.48 -24.62
C HIS A 118 -2.36 14.76 -25.40
N GLY A 119 -2.34 13.43 -25.41
CA GLY A 119 -1.31 12.64 -26.07
C GLY A 119 0.09 12.97 -25.56
N PRO A 120 1.11 13.12 -26.44
CA PRO A 120 2.47 13.47 -26.06
C PRO A 120 2.63 14.83 -25.35
N ALA A 121 1.60 15.70 -25.39
CA ALA A 121 1.63 16.98 -24.71
C ALA A 121 1.20 16.92 -23.24
N SER A 122 0.71 15.76 -22.77
CA SER A 122 0.35 15.54 -21.37
C SER A 122 1.56 15.71 -20.46
N VAL A 123 1.35 16.34 -19.30
CA VAL A 123 2.39 16.42 -18.24
C VAL A 123 2.72 15.05 -17.63
N TYR A 124 1.88 14.05 -17.89
CA TYR A 124 2.05 12.68 -17.43
C TYR A 124 2.54 11.73 -18.53
N ALA A 125 2.82 12.20 -19.75
CA ALA A 125 3.25 11.33 -20.84
C ALA A 125 4.49 10.49 -20.47
N ASP A 126 5.49 11.10 -19.83
CA ASP A 126 6.74 10.44 -19.42
C ASP A 126 6.59 9.52 -18.18
N PHE A 127 5.42 9.49 -17.53
CA PHE A 127 5.14 8.53 -16.46
C PHE A 127 4.76 7.15 -16.99
N PHE A 128 4.38 7.05 -18.26
CA PHE A 128 4.01 5.81 -18.92
C PHE A 128 5.01 5.49 -20.03
N ASP A 129 5.39 4.22 -20.13
CA ASP A 129 6.27 3.74 -21.20
C ASP A 129 5.47 3.56 -22.50
N ILE A 130 5.42 4.60 -23.34
CA ILE A 130 4.62 4.67 -24.56
C ILE A 130 5.52 4.87 -25.78
N ASP A 131 5.44 3.94 -26.74
CA ASP A 131 5.95 4.18 -28.09
C ASP A 131 4.90 4.94 -28.91
N TRP A 132 5.15 6.24 -29.13
CA TRP A 132 4.28 7.13 -29.89
C TRP A 132 4.45 7.01 -31.41
N SER A 133 5.44 6.27 -31.89
CA SER A 133 5.71 6.08 -33.32
C SER A 133 6.09 4.62 -33.58
N PRO A 134 5.15 3.69 -33.32
CA PRO A 134 5.41 2.27 -33.53
C PRO A 134 5.63 1.99 -35.02
N LEU A 135 6.50 1.02 -35.30
CA LEU A 135 6.90 0.61 -36.66
C LEU A 135 5.75 0.02 -37.49
#